data_AF-A0A445G6P2-F1
#
_entry.id   AF-A0A445G6P2-F1
#
_cell.length_a   1.000
_cell.length_b   1.000
_cell.length_c   1.000
_cell.angle_alpha   90.00
_cell.angle_beta   90.00
_cell.angle_gamma   90.00
#
_symmetry.space_group_name_H-M   'P 1'
#
loop_
_entity.id
_entity.type
_entity.pdbx_description
1 polymer ?
#
loop_
_entity_poly.entity_id
_entity_poly.type
_entity_poly.pdbx_seq_one_letter_code
_entity_poly.pdbx_strand_id
1 'polypeptide(L)'
;MDSSDSDPEETLEWKLIEDLINDDHPYLPSFHPNTSPDANVEQKAGKRKRKSKVNEASSSTIVEKTAMLEIKLRERELRLKRHELMMKEMNLMKERELKIKEMEFELKLLCKDTSKLTERQLQDYEKICKSIREKYGIA
;
A
#
# COMPACT_ATOMS: atom_id res chain seq x y z
N MET A 1 -35.62 -0.67 9.62
CA MET A 1 -34.51 -1.40 10.25
C MET A 1 -33.31 -1.13 9.37
N ASP A 2 -32.44 -0.23 9.83
CA ASP A 2 -31.19 0.08 9.17
C ASP A 2 -30.21 -1.07 9.39
N SER A 3 -29.58 -1.54 8.34
CA SER A 3 -28.38 -2.37 8.43
C SER A 3 -27.41 -1.84 7.39
N SER A 4 -26.62 -0.86 7.83
CA SER A 4 -25.42 -0.42 7.14
C SER A 4 -24.44 -1.59 7.15
N ASP A 5 -24.34 -2.26 6.02
CA ASP A 5 -23.22 -3.14 5.67
C ASP A 5 -21.96 -2.27 5.71
N SER A 6 -21.22 -2.37 6.81
CA SER A 6 -19.96 -1.64 6.97
C SER A 6 -18.88 -2.47 6.30
N ASP A 7 -18.32 -1.92 5.22
CA ASP A 7 -17.26 -2.54 4.42
C ASP A 7 -16.03 -2.84 5.31
N PRO A 8 -15.55 -4.10 5.34
CA PRO A 8 -14.39 -4.47 6.15
C PRO A 8 -13.05 -3.93 5.60
N GLU A 9 -13.03 -3.39 4.37
CA GLU A 9 -11.84 -2.77 3.78
C GLU A 9 -11.56 -1.37 4.34
N GLU A 10 -12.61 -0.58 4.60
CA GLU A 10 -12.46 0.77 5.17
C GLU A 10 -11.89 0.69 6.60
N THR A 11 -12.20 -0.38 7.32
CA THR A 11 -11.70 -0.63 8.68
C THR A 11 -10.21 -1.00 8.72
N LEU A 12 -9.65 -1.54 7.63
CA LEU A 12 -8.22 -1.90 7.55
C LEU A 12 -7.36 -0.68 7.22
N GLU A 13 -7.85 0.25 6.39
CA GLU A 13 -7.14 1.50 6.09
C GLU A 13 -7.09 2.41 7.32
N TRP A 14 -8.20 2.59 8.04
CA TRP A 14 -8.21 3.41 9.26
C TRP A 14 -7.36 2.81 10.37
N LYS A 15 -7.31 1.49 10.50
CA LYS A 15 -6.46 0.79 11.47
C LYS A 15 -4.97 0.94 11.14
N LEU A 16 -4.59 0.89 9.86
CA LEU A 16 -3.22 1.14 9.42
C LEU A 16 -2.81 2.61 9.63
N ILE A 17 -3.75 3.54 9.53
CA ILE A 17 -3.55 4.97 9.80
C ILE A 17 -3.43 5.23 11.31
N GLU A 18 -4.25 4.57 12.13
CA GLU A 18 -4.23 4.69 13.60
C GLU A 18 -2.96 4.08 14.22
N ASP A 19 -2.50 2.93 13.69
CA ASP A 19 -1.20 2.33 14.04
C ASP A 19 -0.01 3.23 13.61
N LEU A 20 -0.16 4.04 12.54
CA LEU A 20 0.87 4.98 12.07
C LEU A 20 0.92 6.30 12.88
N ILE A 21 -0.18 6.68 13.52
CA ILE A 21 -0.30 7.91 14.32
C ILE A 21 0.14 7.67 15.77
N ASN A 22 -0.09 6.47 16.30
CA ASN A 22 0.14 6.15 17.72
C ASN A 22 1.51 5.51 18.02
N ASP A 23 2.38 5.32 17.03
CA ASP A 23 3.66 4.62 17.21
C ASP A 23 4.75 5.54 17.80
N ASP A 24 4.63 5.79 19.11
CA ASP A 24 5.72 6.23 19.98
C ASP A 24 6.49 5.00 20.50
N HIS A 25 6.86 4.08 19.59
CA HIS A 25 7.72 2.94 19.91
C HIS A 25 9.12 3.10 19.30
N PRO A 26 10.12 3.50 20.10
CA PRO A 26 11.48 3.08 19.80
C PRO A 26 11.53 1.57 20.05
N TYR A 27 11.80 0.75 19.05
CA TYR A 27 12.46 -0.56 19.10
C TYR A 27 12.04 -1.41 17.88
N LEU A 28 12.79 -1.27 16.79
CA LEU A 28 13.00 -2.40 15.89
C LEU A 28 13.73 -3.51 16.67
N PRO A 29 13.43 -4.81 16.48
CA PRO A 29 14.09 -5.87 17.23
C PRO A 29 15.57 -5.96 16.84
N SER A 30 16.44 -5.45 17.71
CA SER A 30 17.87 -5.75 17.64
C SER A 30 18.08 -7.15 18.21
N PHE A 31 18.52 -8.09 17.38
CA PHE A 31 19.04 -9.37 17.83
C PHE A 31 20.24 -9.11 18.77
N HIS A 32 20.11 -9.42 20.06
CA HIS A 32 21.16 -10.07 20.87
C HIS A 32 20.63 -10.46 22.28
N PRO A 33 21.13 -11.57 22.87
CA PRO A 33 20.56 -12.21 24.06
C PRO A 33 21.18 -11.70 25.37
N ASN A 34 20.36 -11.72 26.45
CA ASN A 34 20.73 -11.64 27.89
C ASN A 34 21.30 -10.28 28.35
N THR A 35 20.91 -9.61 29.44
CA THR A 35 20.31 -9.98 30.74
C THR A 35 19.78 -8.71 31.45
N SER A 36 18.61 -8.84 32.11
CA SER A 36 18.12 -8.27 33.39
C SER A 36 18.51 -6.85 33.91
N PRO A 37 17.55 -6.11 34.53
CA PRO A 37 17.69 -4.74 35.06
C PRO A 37 17.91 -4.67 36.58
N ASP A 38 18.42 -3.52 37.10
CA ASP A 38 18.23 -2.96 38.46
C ASP A 38 19.26 -1.80 38.68
N ALA A 39 19.10 -0.74 39.49
CA ALA A 39 18.10 -0.28 40.45
C ALA A 39 18.48 1.16 40.92
N ASN A 40 17.46 2.01 41.14
CA ASN A 40 17.22 2.79 42.36
C ASN A 40 18.14 3.97 42.83
N VAL A 41 17.47 4.88 43.55
CA VAL A 41 17.92 5.84 44.60
C VAL A 41 17.91 7.35 44.26
N GLU A 42 16.91 7.97 44.88
CA GLU A 42 16.67 9.39 45.17
C GLU A 42 17.74 10.01 46.10
N GLN A 43 18.24 11.23 45.81
CA GLN A 43 18.91 12.09 46.80
C GLN A 43 18.76 13.60 46.50
N LYS A 44 18.18 14.34 47.47
CA LYS A 44 18.14 15.81 47.55
C LYS A 44 19.50 16.37 47.95
N ALA A 45 20.00 17.43 47.28
CA ALA A 45 20.94 18.36 47.90
C ALA A 45 21.04 19.73 47.17
N GLY A 46 20.94 20.81 47.95
CA GLY A 46 21.83 21.97 47.77
C GLY A 46 21.33 23.16 46.94
N LYS A 47 20.74 24.16 47.62
CA LYS A 47 20.69 25.55 47.14
C LYS A 47 22.12 26.06 46.88
N ARG A 48 22.48 26.34 45.62
CA ARG A 48 23.58 27.27 45.27
C ARG A 48 23.15 28.16 44.10
N LYS A 49 22.95 29.45 44.38
CA LYS A 49 22.90 30.50 43.35
C LYS A 49 24.26 30.51 42.62
N ARG A 50 24.27 30.17 41.33
CA ARG A 50 25.35 30.58 40.41
C ARG A 50 24.76 30.93 39.05
N LYS A 51 24.86 32.24 38.76
CA LYS A 51 24.92 32.96 37.49
C LYS A 51 24.09 32.37 36.34
N SER A 52 23.06 33.14 35.96
CA SER A 52 22.51 33.23 34.60
C SER A 52 23.58 32.90 33.56
N LYS A 53 23.45 31.72 32.94
CA LYS A 53 24.12 31.40 31.69
C LYS A 53 23.13 31.70 30.59
N VAL A 54 23.44 32.78 29.88
CA VAL A 54 23.23 33.04 28.45
C VAL A 54 22.32 32.05 27.74
N ASN A 55 21.20 32.60 27.30
CA ASN A 55 20.17 32.04 26.47
C ASN A 55 20.69 31.86 25.03
N GLU A 56 21.45 30.81 24.73
CA GLU A 56 22.04 30.64 23.38
C GLU A 56 22.39 29.19 23.00
N ALA A 57 21.60 28.20 23.43
CA ALA A 57 21.78 26.80 23.01
C ALA A 57 20.55 26.19 22.30
N SER A 58 19.41 26.91 22.29
CA SER A 58 18.14 26.40 21.76
C SER A 58 18.02 26.59 20.24
N SER A 59 18.71 27.55 19.64
CA SER A 59 18.55 27.88 18.21
C SER A 59 19.16 26.80 17.29
N SER A 60 20.39 26.37 17.56
CA SER A 60 21.09 25.38 16.72
C SER A 60 20.44 24.00 16.73
N THR A 61 19.97 23.54 17.91
CA THR A 61 19.31 22.24 18.06
C THR A 61 17.92 22.20 17.42
N ILE A 62 17.21 23.34 17.37
CA ILE A 62 15.93 23.47 16.68
C ILE A 62 16.14 23.48 15.16
N VAL A 63 17.15 24.20 14.66
CA VAL A 63 17.48 24.26 13.23
C VAL A 63 17.87 22.87 12.69
N GLU A 64 18.69 22.12 13.42
CA GLU A 64 19.12 20.77 13.02
C GLU A 64 17.96 19.75 13.03
N LYS A 65 17.08 19.80 14.03
CA LYS A 65 15.87 18.98 14.07
C LYS A 65 14.93 19.30 12.92
N THR A 66 14.76 20.58 12.59
CA THR A 66 13.91 21.02 11.48
C THR A 66 14.45 20.53 10.13
N ALA A 67 15.76 20.66 9.91
CA ALA A 67 16.42 20.16 8.70
C ALA A 67 16.28 18.64 8.56
N MET A 68 16.39 17.89 9.66
CA MET A 68 16.23 16.44 9.65
C MET A 68 14.78 16.01 9.35
N LEU A 69 13.79 16.75 9.83
CA LEU A 69 12.38 16.51 9.50
C LEU A 69 12.08 16.77 8.02
N GLU A 70 12.66 17.83 7.44
CA GLU A 70 12.52 18.14 6.01
C GLU A 70 13.12 17.02 5.14
N ILE A 71 14.29 16.48 5.52
CA ILE A 71 14.90 15.33 4.83
C ILE A 71 13.97 14.11 4.91
N LYS A 72 13.49 13.77 6.10
CA LYS A 72 12.56 12.63 6.30
C LYS A 72 11.27 12.78 5.48
N LEU A 73 10.73 14.00 5.39
CA LEU A 73 9.54 14.28 4.59
C LEU A 73 9.82 14.05 3.10
N ARG A 74 10.93 14.58 2.57
CA ARG A 74 11.33 14.36 1.17
C ARG A 74 11.58 12.90 0.86
N GLU A 75 12.22 12.15 1.77
CA GLU A 75 12.42 10.71 1.61
C GLU A 75 11.08 9.95 1.57
N ARG A 76 10.10 10.35 2.39
CA ARG A 76 8.74 9.79 2.38
C ARG A 76 8.05 10.08 1.05
N GLU A 77 8.09 11.32 0.58
CA GLU A 77 7.51 11.71 -0.71
C GLU A 77 8.12 10.92 -1.87
N LEU A 78 9.44 10.75 -1.89
CA LEU A 78 10.12 9.94 -2.90
C LEU A 78 9.72 8.47 -2.83
N ARG A 79 9.54 7.92 -1.62
CA ARG A 79 9.07 6.54 -1.45
C ARG A 79 7.65 6.35 -1.95
N LEU A 80 6.76 7.29 -1.65
CA LEU A 80 5.37 7.29 -2.13
C LEU A 80 5.31 7.37 -3.66
N LYS A 81 6.08 8.29 -4.27
CA LYS A 81 6.17 8.40 -5.74
C LYS A 81 6.67 7.12 -6.39
N ARG A 82 7.70 6.46 -5.82
CA ARG A 82 8.18 5.17 -6.34
C ARG A 82 7.13 4.08 -6.24
N HIS A 83 6.40 4.03 -5.11
CA HIS A 83 5.32 3.07 -4.93
C HIS A 83 4.19 3.29 -5.92
N GLU A 84 3.77 4.54 -6.13
CA GLU A 84 2.74 4.91 -7.10
C GLU A 84 3.13 4.49 -8.53
N LEU A 85 4.38 4.75 -8.94
CA LEU A 85 4.89 4.32 -10.23
C LEU A 85 4.87 2.79 -10.39
N MET A 86 5.34 2.07 -9.38
CA MET A 86 5.32 0.60 -9.37
C MET A 86 3.89 0.05 -9.51
N MET A 87 2.94 0.61 -8.75
CA MET A 87 1.53 0.22 -8.82
C MET A 87 0.91 0.50 -10.19
N LYS A 88 1.26 1.64 -10.80
CA LYS A 88 0.81 1.98 -12.15
C LYS A 88 1.34 1.01 -13.20
N GLU A 89 2.61 0.63 -13.12
CA GLU A 89 3.21 -0.37 -14.02
C GLU A 89 2.58 -1.74 -13.84
N MET A 90 2.38 -2.17 -12.59
CA MET A 90 1.69 -3.42 -12.27
C MET A 90 0.27 -3.46 -12.85
N ASN A 91 -0.49 -2.38 -12.67
CA ASN A 91 -1.85 -2.27 -13.20
C ASN A 91 -1.88 -2.33 -14.73
N LEU A 92 -0.94 -1.65 -15.40
CA LEU A 92 -0.81 -1.70 -16.86
C LEU A 92 -0.50 -3.12 -17.35
N MET A 93 0.37 -3.85 -16.64
CA MET A 93 0.68 -5.24 -16.98
C MET A 93 -0.54 -6.15 -16.77
N LYS A 94 -1.28 -5.96 -15.69
CA LYS A 94 -2.52 -6.69 -15.40
C LYS A 94 -3.61 -6.44 -16.44
N GLU A 95 -3.77 -5.20 -16.90
CA GLU A 95 -4.72 -4.85 -17.97
C GLU A 95 -4.36 -5.54 -19.29
N ARG A 96 -3.06 -5.55 -19.66
CA ARG A 96 -2.58 -6.25 -20.85
C ARG A 96 -2.81 -7.75 -20.75
N GLU A 97 -2.54 -8.35 -19.59
CA GLU A 97 -2.78 -9.77 -19.35
C GLU A 97 -4.27 -10.12 -19.47
N LEU A 98 -5.16 -9.29 -18.90
CA LEU A 98 -6.61 -9.48 -19.03
C LEU A 98 -7.06 -9.40 -20.48
N LYS A 99 -6.54 -8.43 -21.25
CA LYS A 99 -6.87 -8.29 -22.67
C LYS A 99 -6.44 -9.50 -23.50
N ILE A 100 -5.27 -10.07 -23.19
CA ILE A 100 -4.80 -11.31 -23.83
C ILE A 100 -5.72 -12.47 -23.47
N LYS A 101 -6.05 -12.65 -22.19
CA LYS A 101 -6.97 -13.72 -21.73
C LYS A 101 -8.36 -13.61 -22.35
N GLU A 102 -8.89 -12.40 -22.48
CA GLU A 102 -10.18 -12.16 -23.13
C GLU A 102 -10.13 -12.57 -24.61
N MET A 103 -9.08 -12.15 -25.33
CA MET A 103 -8.86 -12.54 -26.72
C MET A 103 -8.69 -14.06 -26.86
N GLU A 104 -7.90 -14.71 -26.00
CA GLU A 104 -7.73 -16.16 -26.01
C GLU A 104 -9.05 -16.89 -25.76
N PHE A 105 -9.87 -16.40 -24.83
CA PHE A 105 -11.19 -16.96 -24.56
C PHE A 105 -12.12 -16.85 -25.76
N GLU A 106 -12.17 -15.68 -26.40
CA GLU A 106 -12.99 -15.45 -27.60
C GLU A 106 -12.52 -16.31 -28.77
N LEU A 107 -11.22 -16.37 -29.04
CA LEU A 107 -10.69 -17.23 -30.12
C LEU A 107 -10.90 -18.71 -29.83
N LYS A 108 -10.80 -19.14 -28.56
CA LYS A 108 -11.13 -20.52 -28.16
C LYS A 108 -12.60 -20.84 -28.41
N LEU A 109 -13.49 -19.84 -28.30
CA LEU A 109 -14.89 -20.04 -28.61
C LEU A 109 -15.08 -20.44 -30.07
N LEU A 110 -14.32 -19.89 -31.02
CA LEU A 110 -14.38 -20.26 -32.44
C LEU A 110 -14.03 -21.74 -32.70
N CYS A 111 -13.23 -22.35 -31.83
CA CYS A 111 -12.78 -23.74 -31.96
C CYS A 111 -13.57 -24.72 -31.09
N LYS A 112 -14.64 -24.27 -30.43
CA LYS A 112 -15.44 -25.09 -29.51
C LYS A 112 -16.18 -26.20 -30.28
N ASP A 113 -16.14 -27.43 -29.75
CA ASP A 113 -16.97 -28.53 -30.26
C ASP A 113 -18.46 -28.23 -30.05
N THR A 114 -19.20 -28.19 -31.16
CA THR A 114 -20.63 -27.88 -31.19
C THR A 114 -21.52 -29.11 -31.35
N SER A 115 -20.95 -30.32 -31.40
CA SER A 115 -21.69 -31.58 -31.61
C SER A 115 -22.80 -31.84 -30.60
N LYS A 116 -22.67 -31.30 -29.40
CA LYS A 116 -23.63 -31.44 -28.28
C LYS A 116 -24.62 -30.28 -28.15
N LEU A 117 -24.55 -29.27 -29.03
CA LEU A 117 -25.44 -28.11 -28.97
C LEU A 117 -26.77 -28.41 -29.65
N THR A 118 -27.84 -27.91 -29.05
CA THR A 118 -29.17 -27.88 -29.70
C THR A 118 -29.17 -26.88 -30.86
N GLU A 119 -30.13 -26.99 -31.78
CA GLU A 119 -30.26 -26.08 -32.93
C GLU A 119 -30.34 -24.60 -32.51
N ARG A 120 -31.11 -24.30 -31.45
CA ARG A 120 -31.20 -22.94 -30.93
C ARG A 120 -29.86 -22.44 -30.41
N GLN A 121 -29.12 -23.28 -29.68
CA GLN A 121 -27.79 -22.93 -29.17
C GLN A 121 -26.77 -22.77 -30.30
N LEU A 122 -26.88 -23.56 -31.38
CA LEU A 122 -26.05 -23.42 -32.57
C LEU A 122 -26.24 -22.06 -33.23
N GLN A 123 -27.50 -21.60 -33.36
CA GLN A 123 -27.78 -20.27 -33.92
C GLN A 123 -27.17 -19.14 -33.08
N ASP A 124 -27.26 -19.24 -31.75
CA ASP A 124 -26.66 -18.24 -30.86
C ASP A 124 -25.13 -18.30 -30.89
N TYR A 125 -24.56 -19.51 -30.91
CA TYR A 125 -23.12 -19.72 -31.04
C TYR A 125 -22.58 -19.15 -32.36
N GLU A 126 -23.28 -19.33 -33.48
CA GLU A 126 -22.89 -18.80 -34.78
C GLU A 126 -22.87 -17.27 -34.80
N LYS A 127 -23.87 -16.62 -34.18
CA LYS A 127 -23.90 -15.16 -34.04
C LYS A 127 -22.68 -14.64 -33.26
N ILE A 128 -22.33 -15.32 -32.17
CA ILE A 128 -21.17 -14.95 -31.36
C ILE A 128 -19.88 -15.16 -32.16
N CYS A 129 -19.73 -16.30 -32.84
CA CYS A 129 -18.55 -16.58 -33.66
C CYS A 129 -18.38 -15.57 -34.79
N LYS A 130 -19.47 -15.16 -35.43
CA LYS A 130 -19.47 -14.10 -36.44
C LYS A 130 -18.97 -12.78 -35.86
N SER A 131 -19.48 -12.37 -34.69
CA SER A 131 -19.04 -11.14 -34.03
C SER A 131 -17.55 -11.17 -33.68
N ILE A 132 -17.03 -12.31 -33.21
CA ILE A 132 -15.60 -12.49 -32.90
C ILE A 132 -14.76 -12.43 -34.18
N ARG A 133 -15.19 -13.11 -35.25
CA ARG A 133 -14.53 -13.05 -36.56
C ARG A 133 -14.45 -11.63 -37.10
N GLU A 134 -15.54 -10.87 -37.02
CA GLU A 134 -15.58 -9.46 -37.42
C GLU A 134 -14.65 -8.59 -36.54
N LYS A 135 -14.66 -8.78 -35.22
CA LYS A 135 -13.81 -8.04 -34.26
C LYS A 135 -12.32 -8.18 -34.59
N TYR A 136 -11.88 -9.37 -35.01
CA TYR A 136 -10.47 -9.68 -35.27
C TYR A 136 -10.09 -9.73 -36.75
N GLY A 137 -11.03 -9.45 -37.66
CA GLY A 137 -10.78 -9.51 -39.11
C GLY A 137 -10.43 -10.92 -39.62
N ILE A 138 -10.97 -11.96 -38.97
CA ILE A 138 -10.77 -13.36 -39.33
C ILE A 138 -11.87 -13.74 -40.32
N ALA A 139 -11.48 -14.04 -41.57
CA ALA A 139 -12.39 -14.49 -42.62
C ALA A 139 -12.82 -15.96 -42.43
#